data_AF-A0A1U7VLC3-F1
#
_entry.id   AF-A0A1U7VLC3-F1
#
_cell.length_a   1.000
_cell.length_b   1.000
_cell.length_c   1.000
_cell.angle_alpha   90.00
_cell.angle_beta   90.00
_cell.angle_gamma   90.00
#
_symmetry.space_group_name_H-M   'P 1'
#
loop_
_entity.id
_entity.type
_entity.pdbx_description
1 polymer ?
#
loop_
_entity_poly.entity_id
_entity_poly.type
_entity_poly.pdbx_seq_one_letter_code
_entity_poly.pdbx_strand_id
1 'polypeptide(L)' 'MFFLGSKVENANAKACLQKCNNEVEYMTCPSSGDEKIMPTCTNCCLAEVGCKLFRADGSLICVGNWNPDDPHE' A
#
# COMPACT_ATOMS: atom_id res chain seq x y z
N MET A 1 -32.94 -3.51 10.32
CA MET A 1 -31.77 -4.19 9.73
C MET A 1 -31.82 -3.96 8.24
N PHE A 2 -31.20 -2.88 7.75
CA PHE A 2 -31.18 -2.60 6.30
C PHE A 2 -30.05 -3.43 5.69
N PHE A 3 -30.39 -4.53 5.04
CA PHE A 3 -29.49 -5.22 4.12
C PHE A 3 -29.54 -4.47 2.78
N LEU A 4 -28.70 -3.46 2.64
CA LEU A 4 -28.40 -2.89 1.33
C LEU A 4 -27.50 -3.87 0.60
N GLY A 5 -28.12 -4.70 -0.24
CA GLY A 5 -27.43 -5.51 -1.24
C GLY A 5 -26.70 -4.58 -2.20
N SER A 6 -25.38 -4.62 -2.17
CA SER A 6 -24.56 -3.94 -3.16
C SER A 6 -24.38 -4.86 -4.36
N LYS A 7 -25.05 -4.48 -5.43
CA LYS A 7 -24.83 -4.86 -6.82
C LYS A 7 -23.34 -5.11 -7.08
N VAL A 8 -22.95 -6.37 -7.26
CA VAL A 8 -21.64 -6.76 -7.78
C VAL A 8 -21.61 -6.36 -9.25
N GLU A 9 -21.19 -5.13 -9.53
CA GLU A 9 -20.69 -4.77 -10.85
C GLU A 9 -19.24 -5.26 -10.93
N ASN A 10 -19.06 -6.23 -11.83
CA ASN A 10 -17.79 -6.85 -12.19
C ASN A 10 -16.91 -5.82 -12.93
N ALA A 11 -16.34 -4.88 -12.18
CA ALA A 11 -15.35 -3.94 -12.65
C ALA A 11 -14.03 -4.29 -11.97
N ASN A 12 -13.31 -5.28 -12.53
CA ASN A 12 -11.88 -5.56 -12.35
C ASN A 12 -11.25 -4.97 -11.06
N ALA A 13 -11.77 -5.35 -9.88
CA ALA A 13 -11.29 -4.84 -8.62
C ALA A 13 -9.88 -5.39 -8.45
N LYS A 14 -8.87 -4.54 -8.63
CA LYS A 14 -7.46 -4.89 -8.46
C LYS A 14 -7.23 -5.12 -6.97
N ALA A 15 -7.57 -6.31 -6.51
CA ALA A 15 -7.42 -6.68 -5.12
C ALA A 15 -5.93 -6.67 -4.78
N CYS A 16 -5.49 -5.72 -3.95
CA CYS A 16 -4.12 -5.72 -3.44
C CYS A 16 -3.90 -6.98 -2.62
N LEU A 17 -3.08 -7.89 -3.17
CA LEU A 17 -2.70 -9.09 -2.47
C LEU A 17 -1.90 -8.68 -1.22
N GLN A 18 -2.34 -9.16 -0.06
CA GLN A 18 -1.72 -8.90 1.25
C GLN A 18 -0.40 -9.68 1.45
N LYS A 19 0.36 -9.91 0.38
CA LYS A 19 1.63 -10.63 0.43
C LYS A 19 2.75 -9.66 0.80
N CYS A 20 3.41 -9.87 1.93
CA CYS A 20 4.54 -9.04 2.35
C CYS A 20 5.69 -9.12 1.32
N ASN A 21 6.33 -7.98 1.06
CA ASN A 21 7.56 -7.93 0.30
C ASN A 21 8.76 -7.95 1.27
N ASN A 22 9.46 -9.07 1.32
CA ASN A 22 10.61 -9.27 2.22
C ASN A 22 11.86 -8.46 1.81
N GLU A 23 11.86 -7.81 0.64
CA GLU A 23 12.94 -6.89 0.26
C GLU A 23 12.81 -5.51 0.93
N VAL A 24 11.63 -5.20 1.48
CA VAL A 24 11.37 -3.91 2.13
C VAL A 24 11.99 -3.94 3.52
N GLU A 25 12.98 -3.08 3.74
CA GLU A 25 13.63 -2.90 5.05
C GLU A 25 13.00 -1.73 5.82
N TYR A 26 12.72 -0.63 5.13
CA TYR A 26 12.08 0.53 5.73
C TYR A 26 11.25 1.29 4.69
N MET A 27 10.38 2.17 5.16
CA MET A 27 9.66 3.13 4.34
C MET A 27 9.74 4.55 4.90
N THR A 28 9.52 5.53 4.04
CA THR A 28 9.31 6.94 4.43
C THR A 28 7.99 7.41 3.87
N CYS A 29 7.17 8.09 4.65
CA CYS A 29 5.86 8.56 4.22
C CYS A 29 5.74 10.08 4.35
N PRO A 30 4.99 10.76 3.46
CA PRO A 30 4.80 12.20 3.55
C PRO A 30 4.27 12.66 4.92
N SER A 31 3.41 11.85 5.54
CA SER A 31 2.82 12.10 6.86
C SER A 31 3.85 12.10 8.01
N SER A 32 4.94 11.36 7.88
CA SER A 32 6.02 11.24 8.87
C SER A 32 7.32 11.92 8.44
N GLY A 33 7.31 12.61 7.28
CA GLY A 33 8.50 13.23 6.70
C GLY A 33 9.60 12.22 6.36
N ASP A 34 10.81 12.48 6.87
CA ASP A 34 12.01 11.66 6.59
C ASP A 34 12.21 10.51 7.60
N GLU A 35 11.26 10.29 8.51
CA GLU A 35 11.32 9.18 9.47
C GLU A 35 11.34 7.83 8.73
N LYS A 36 12.32 6.98 9.09
CA LYS A 36 12.39 5.60 8.61
C LYS A 36 11.50 4.71 9.47
N ILE A 37 10.37 4.30 8.90
CA ILE A 37 9.43 3.37 9.52
C ILE A 37 9.83 1.95 9.11
N MET A 38 9.95 1.03 10.07
CA MET A 38 10.18 -0.40 9.81
C MET A 38 8.83 -1.13 9.77
N PRO A 39 8.28 -1.43 8.58
CA PRO A 39 6.97 -2.03 8.47
C PRO A 39 7.01 -3.53 8.82
N THR A 40 6.06 -4.00 9.63
CA THR A 40 5.94 -5.43 9.98
C THR A 40 5.60 -6.29 8.76
N CYS A 41 4.78 -5.77 7.86
CA CYS A 41 4.43 -6.38 6.58
C CYS A 41 3.89 -5.29 5.66
N THR A 42 4.51 -5.09 4.50
CA THR A 42 4.01 -4.17 3.48
C THR A 42 4.43 -4.63 2.10
N ASN A 43 3.83 -4.05 1.07
CA ASN A 43 4.26 -4.13 -0.31
C ASN A 43 3.80 -2.86 -1.04
N CYS A 44 4.18 -2.70 -2.30
CA CYS A 44 3.85 -1.50 -3.08
C CYS A 44 2.35 -1.21 -3.21
N CYS A 45 1.53 -2.26 -3.25
CA CYS A 45 0.07 -2.15 -3.35
C CYS A 45 -0.57 -1.78 -2.00
N LEU A 46 0.09 -2.08 -0.89
CA LEU A 46 -0.42 -1.76 0.46
C LEU A 46 0.12 -0.42 0.98
N ALA A 47 1.16 0.10 0.36
CA ALA A 47 1.77 1.35 0.74
C ALA A 47 0.86 2.52 0.37
N GLU A 48 0.53 3.36 1.34
CA GLU A 48 -0.25 4.58 1.15
C GLU A 48 0.36 5.47 0.06
N VAL A 49 -0.50 6.26 -0.60
CA VAL A 49 -0.09 7.21 -1.63
C VAL A 49 1.12 8.03 -1.16
N GLY A 50 2.21 7.96 -1.94
CA GLY A 50 3.42 8.73 -1.70
C GLY A 50 4.39 8.13 -0.68
N CYS A 51 4.02 7.07 0.05
CA CYS A 51 4.98 6.32 0.86
C CYS A 51 6.02 5.64 -0.04
N LYS A 52 7.29 5.77 0.29
CA LYS A 52 8.40 5.18 -0.47
C LYS A 52 8.95 3.99 0.29
N LEU A 53 9.03 2.84 -0.35
CA LEU A 53 9.56 1.60 0.23
C LEU A 53 11.00 1.39 -0.26
N PHE A 54 11.89 1.03 0.65
CA PHE A 54 13.33 0.90 0.37
C PHE A 54 13.87 -0.45 0.80
N ARG A 55 14.92 -0.91 0.11
CA ARG A 55 15.76 -2.03 0.57
C ARG A 55 16.76 -1.57 1.63
N ALA A 56 17.45 -2.52 2.24
CA ALA A 56 18.50 -2.27 3.22
C ALA A 56 19.68 -1.43 2.67
N ASP A 57 19.97 -1.52 1.37
CA ASP A 57 21.00 -0.71 0.70
C ASP A 57 20.56 0.72 0.38
N GLY A 58 19.31 1.08 0.71
CA GLY A 58 18.71 2.37 0.42
C GLY A 58 18.14 2.50 -0.99
N SER A 59 18.16 1.43 -1.81
CA SER A 59 17.51 1.45 -3.12
C SER A 59 15.99 1.56 -3.00
N LEU A 60 15.39 2.44 -3.80
CA LEU A 60 13.94 2.60 -3.89
C LEU A 60 13.33 1.38 -4.59
N ILE A 61 12.35 0.76 -3.94
CA ILE A 61 11.57 -0.35 -4.50
C ILE A 61 10.39 0.22 -5.29
N CYS A 62 9.60 1.09 -4.65
CA CYS A 62 8.40 1.68 -5.23
C CYS A 62 7.89 2.86 -4.41
N VAL A 63 6.96 3.61 -5.02
CA VAL A 63 6.11 4.59 -4.34
C VAL A 63 4.72 3.99 -4.25
N GLY A 64 4.16 3.99 -3.05
CA GLY A 64 2.80 3.53 -2.77
C GLY A 64 1.78 4.35 -3.52
N ASN A 65 0.74 3.67 -3.99
CA ASN A 65 -0.41 4.25 -4.67
C ASN A 65 -1.73 3.86 -3.98
N TRP A 66 -1.67 3.21 -2.81
CA TRP A 66 -2.87 2.77 -2.11
C TRP A 66 -3.62 3.97 -1.56
N ASN A 67 -4.82 4.19 -2.06
CA ASN A 67 -5.73 5.21 -1.60
C ASN A 67 -6.93 4.56 -0.88
N PRO A 68 -7.19 4.86 0.40
CA PRO A 68 -8.38 4.36 1.08
C PRO A 68 -9.69 4.87 0.48
N ASP A 69 -9.68 6.04 -0.17
CA ASP A 69 -10.84 6.62 -0.85
C ASP A 69 -11.07 6.01 -2.25
N ASP A 70 -10.03 5.42 -2.84
CA ASP A 70 -10.08 4.73 -4.14
C ASP A 70 -9.12 3.52 -4.16
N PRO A 71 -9.55 2.36 -3.61
CA PRO A 71 -8.69 1.20 -3.42
C PRO A 71 -8.43 0.39 -4.71
N HIS A 72 -8.67 0.95 -5.90
CA HIS A 72 -8.75 0.20 -7.17
C HIS A 72 -7.75 0.60 -8.26
N GLU A 73 -6.81 1.52 -8.01
CA GLU A 73 -5.79 1.90 -9.01
C GLU A 73 -4.63 0.89 -9.19
#